data_AF-A0A3S2JID3-F1
#
_entry.id   AF-A0A3S2JID3-F1
#
_cell.length_a   1.000
_cell.length_b   1.000
_cell.length_c   1.000
_cell.angle_alpha   90.00
_cell.angle_beta   90.00
_cell.angle_gamma   90.00
#
_symmetry.space_group_name_H-M   'P 1'
#
loop_
_entity.id
_entity.type
_entity.pdbx_description
1 polymer ?
#
loop_
_entity_poly.entity_id
_entity_poly.type
_entity_poly.pdbx_seq_one_letter_code
_entity_poly.pdbx_strand_id
1 'polypeptide(L)'
;MAMKLQYSALTRRVLLLGSVALTLSAAAPTWAQELEKVSVRLDWLPGADHAALYLAKERGYYKDGGLDVEILPGQGSTSTI
;
A
#
# COMPACT_ATOMS: atom_id res chain seq x y z
N MET A 1 3.14 -22.74 58.50
CA MET A 1 4.15 -22.37 57.49
C MET A 1 3.60 -22.70 56.09
N ALA A 2 2.55 -22.01 55.62
CA ALA A 2 1.85 -22.35 54.37
C ALA A 2 1.40 -21.11 53.56
N MET A 3 2.01 -19.94 53.78
CA MET A 3 1.54 -18.67 53.20
C MET A 3 2.54 -18.03 52.21
N LYS A 4 3.62 -18.73 51.85
CA LYS A 4 4.62 -18.28 50.84
C LYS A 4 4.38 -18.84 49.43
N LEU A 5 3.66 -19.96 49.28
CA LEU A 5 3.47 -20.63 47.99
C LEU A 5 2.42 -19.97 47.09
N GLN A 6 1.44 -19.28 47.68
CA GLN A 6 0.33 -18.66 46.92
C GLN A 6 0.75 -17.37 46.22
N TYR A 7 1.74 -16.64 46.75
CA TYR A 7 2.18 -15.35 46.19
C TYR A 7 3.01 -15.49 44.90
N SER A 8 3.76 -16.58 44.71
CA SER A 8 4.65 -16.74 43.53
C SER A 8 3.91 -17.10 42.23
N ALA A 9 2.79 -17.83 42.35
CA ALA A 9 1.91 -18.13 41.22
C ALA A 9 1.14 -16.88 40.73
N LEU A 10 0.80 -15.98 41.66
CA LEU A 10 0.15 -14.69 41.35
C LEU A 10 1.11 -13.72 40.66
N THR A 11 2.39 -13.65 41.07
CA THR A 11 3.39 -12.78 40.40
C THR A 11 3.71 -13.23 38.98
N ARG A 12 3.80 -14.56 38.73
CA ARG A 12 4.03 -15.12 37.39
C ARG A 12 2.86 -14.88 36.44
N ARG A 13 1.61 -14.94 36.92
CA ARG A 13 0.42 -14.67 36.10
C ARG A 13 0.28 -13.18 35.75
N VAL A 14 0.65 -12.28 36.66
CA VAL A 14 0.67 -10.83 36.40
C VAL A 14 1.79 -10.46 35.40
N LEU A 15 2.94 -11.14 35.45
CA LEU A 15 4.02 -10.97 34.46
C LEU A 15 3.68 -11.53 33.06
N LEU A 16 2.93 -12.64 32.98
CA LEU A 16 2.46 -13.22 31.72
C LEU A 16 1.26 -12.45 31.12
N LEU A 17 0.40 -11.84 31.94
CA LEU A 17 -0.68 -10.97 31.47
C LEU A 17 -0.18 -9.57 31.07
N GLY A 18 0.86 -9.05 31.72
CA GLY A 18 1.48 -7.77 31.38
C GLY A 18 2.20 -7.76 30.02
N SER A 19 2.65 -8.92 29.54
CA SER A 19 3.35 -9.03 28.25
C SER A 19 2.41 -9.12 27.03
N VAL A 20 1.16 -9.54 27.22
CA VAL A 20 0.15 -9.57 26.14
C VAL A 20 -0.48 -8.19 25.91
N ALA A 21 -0.54 -7.35 26.94
CA ALA A 21 -1.10 -6.00 26.82
C ALA A 21 -0.19 -5.04 26.00
N LEU A 22 1.12 -5.32 25.91
CA LEU A 22 2.06 -4.45 25.21
C LEU A 22 2.17 -4.73 23.70
N THR A 23 1.74 -5.91 23.24
CA THR A 23 1.80 -6.26 21.81
C THR A 23 0.60 -5.76 21.00
N LEU A 24 -0.51 -5.38 21.64
CA LEU A 24 -1.73 -4.96 20.93
C LEU A 24 -1.80 -3.44 20.67
N SER A 25 -0.95 -2.65 21.31
CA SER A 25 -1.03 -1.17 21.24
C SER A 25 -0.22 -0.52 20.11
N ALA A 26 0.39 -1.31 19.21
CA ALA A 26 1.26 -0.80 18.14
C ALA A 26 0.62 -0.81 16.74
N ALA A 27 -0.68 -1.14 16.61
CA ALA A 27 -1.39 -1.01 15.35
C ALA A 27 -1.79 0.46 15.13
N ALA A 28 -0.83 1.30 14.73
CA ALA A 28 -1.14 2.61 14.20
C ALA A 28 -1.98 2.44 12.92
N PRO A 29 -3.02 3.26 12.70
CA PRO A 29 -3.78 3.22 11.45
C PRO A 29 -2.82 3.53 10.30
N THR A 30 -2.58 2.54 9.44
CA THR A 30 -1.91 2.78 8.16
C THR A 30 -2.91 3.47 7.25
N TRP A 31 -2.75 4.78 7.04
CA TRP A 31 -3.50 5.47 6.02
C TRP A 31 -2.98 4.98 4.66
N ALA A 32 -3.84 4.28 3.91
CA ALA A 32 -3.55 3.97 2.52
C ALA A 32 -3.33 5.29 1.78
N GLN A 33 -2.17 5.47 1.16
CA GLN A 33 -1.92 6.59 0.26
C GLN A 33 -2.88 6.46 -0.90
N GLU A 34 -3.77 7.44 -1.08
CA GLU A 34 -4.70 7.47 -2.20
C GLU A 34 -3.91 7.74 -3.48
N LEU A 35 -4.13 6.91 -4.50
CA LEU A 35 -3.44 7.06 -5.78
C LEU A 35 -4.01 8.28 -6.52
N GLU A 36 -3.13 9.15 -7.01
CA GLU A 36 -3.53 10.25 -7.87
C GLU A 36 -3.89 9.72 -9.26
N LYS A 37 -5.13 9.98 -9.68
CA LYS A 37 -5.63 9.55 -10.99
C LYS A 37 -5.14 10.49 -12.08
N VAL A 38 -4.44 9.94 -13.06
CA VAL A 38 -3.91 10.69 -14.20
C VAL A 38 -4.26 9.96 -15.50
N SER A 39 -4.64 10.72 -16.52
CA SER A 39 -4.80 10.19 -17.88
C SER A 39 -3.67 10.69 -18.77
N VAL A 40 -3.05 9.76 -19.49
CA VAL A 40 -2.01 10.03 -20.48
C VAL A 40 -2.58 9.70 -21.85
N ARG A 41 -2.72 10.71 -22.69
CA ARG A 41 -3.12 10.53 -24.09
C ARG A 41 -1.88 10.38 -24.96
N LEU A 42 -1.84 9.30 -25.74
CA LEU A 42 -0.78 9.09 -26.73
C LEU A 42 -0.88 10.14 -27.85
N ASP A 43 0.23 10.38 -28.55
CA ASP A 43 0.24 11.24 -29.74
C ASP A 43 -0.46 10.57 -30.92
N TRP A 44 -0.31 9.25 -31.06
CA TRP A 44 -0.90 8.44 -32.12
C TRP A 44 -1.57 7.15 -31.59
N LEU A 45 -1.94 6.26 -32.49
CA LEU A 45 -2.41 4.92 -32.16
C LEU A 45 -1.31 4.10 -31.48
N PRO A 46 -1.65 3.18 -30.55
CA PRO A 46 -0.66 2.38 -29.83
C PRO A 46 0.26 1.59 -30.76
N GLY A 47 1.57 1.78 -30.58
CA GLY A 47 2.63 1.12 -31.32
C GLY A 47 3.75 0.59 -30.41
N ALA A 48 4.79 -0.01 -31.00
CA ALA A 48 5.93 -0.56 -30.26
C ALA A 48 6.74 0.52 -29.51
N ASP A 49 6.74 1.73 -30.03
CA ASP A 49 7.26 2.95 -29.39
C ASP A 49 6.61 3.26 -28.03
N HIS A 50 5.35 2.88 -27.85
CA HIS A 50 4.60 3.07 -26.61
C HIS A 50 4.74 1.91 -25.62
N ALA A 51 5.42 0.82 -25.99
CA ALA A 51 5.47 -0.42 -25.19
C ALA A 51 5.98 -0.19 -23.76
N ALA A 52 6.91 0.75 -23.56
CA ALA A 52 7.44 1.07 -22.24
C ALA A 52 6.34 1.61 -21.27
N LEU A 53 5.38 2.40 -21.77
CA LEU A 53 4.30 2.95 -20.98
C LEU A 53 3.35 1.84 -20.49
N TYR A 54 3.00 0.93 -21.39
CA TYR A 54 2.17 -0.22 -21.05
C TYR A 54 2.90 -1.18 -20.11
N LEU A 55 4.18 -1.44 -20.35
CA LEU A 55 5.00 -2.28 -19.47
C LEU A 55 5.10 -1.68 -18.06
N ALA A 56 5.33 -0.37 -17.94
CA ALA A 56 5.36 0.30 -16.64
C ALA A 56 4.03 0.18 -15.89
N LYS A 57 2.90 0.24 -16.61
CA LYS A 57 1.57 0.01 -16.05
C LYS A 57 1.37 -1.43 -15.59
N GLU A 58 1.76 -2.40 -16.40
CA GLU A 58 1.68 -3.84 -16.05
C GLU A 58 2.59 -4.21 -14.87
N ARG A 59 3.78 -3.60 -14.80
CA ARG A 59 4.74 -3.81 -13.71
C ARG A 59 4.36 -3.08 -12.42
N GLY A 60 3.38 -2.18 -12.47
CA GLY A 60 2.92 -1.44 -11.29
C GLY A 60 3.75 -0.21 -10.94
N TYR A 61 4.71 0.18 -11.77
CA TYR A 61 5.63 1.29 -11.46
C TYR A 61 4.91 2.63 -11.24
N TYR A 62 3.79 2.86 -11.91
CA TYR A 62 2.95 4.04 -11.65
C TYR A 62 2.33 3.99 -10.25
N LYS A 63 1.85 2.83 -9.82
CA LYS A 63 1.26 2.66 -8.48
C LYS A 63 2.30 2.82 -7.39
N ASP A 64 3.52 2.33 -7.62
CA ASP A 64 4.66 2.53 -6.73
C ASP A 64 5.01 4.02 -6.59
N GLY A 65 4.81 4.79 -7.67
CA GLY A 65 4.92 6.25 -7.69
C GLY A 65 3.69 7.00 -7.16
N GLY A 66 2.67 6.31 -6.64
CA GLY A 66 1.45 6.94 -6.13
C GLY A 66 0.44 7.35 -7.21
N LEU A 67 0.58 6.86 -8.44
CA LEU A 67 -0.24 7.23 -9.59
C LEU A 67 -1.13 6.07 -10.07
N ASP A 68 -2.39 6.37 -10.35
CA ASP A 68 -3.32 5.52 -11.08
C ASP A 68 -3.45 6.03 -12.53
N VAL A 69 -2.65 5.45 -13.43
CA VAL A 69 -2.49 5.93 -14.81
C VAL A 69 -3.43 5.21 -15.78
N GLU A 70 -4.25 5.99 -16.47
CA GLU A 70 -5.02 5.57 -17.63
C GLU A 70 -4.29 5.98 -18.92
N ILE A 71 -4.09 5.03 -19.85
CA ILE A 71 -3.46 5.31 -21.15
C ILE A 71 -4.56 5.35 -22.20
N LEU A 72 -4.75 6.52 -22.80
CA LEU A 72 -5.75 6.78 -23.83
C LEU A 72 -5.09 6.83 -25.21
N PRO A 73 -5.67 6.21 -26.24
CA PRO A 73 -5.13 6.28 -27.60
C PRO A 73 -5.14 7.72 -28.13
N GLY A 74 -4.14 8.06 -28.93
CA GLY A 74 -4.07 9.30 -29.69
C GLY A 74 -4.77 9.20 -31.02
N GLN A 75 -5.06 10.35 -31.62
CA GLN A 75 -5.63 10.47 -32.98
C GLN A 75 -4.71 11.31 -33.91
N GLY A 76 -3.53 11.71 -33.43
CA GLY A 76 -2.65 12.68 -34.08
C GLY A 76 -3.30 14.01 -34.41
N SER A 77 -2.73 14.70 -35.38
CA SER A 77 -3.16 16.03 -35.84
C SER A 77 -4.42 16.02 -36.72
N THR A 78 -5.22 14.94 -36.67
CA THR A 78 -6.47 14.81 -37.46
C THR A 78 -7.62 15.64 -36.88
N SER A 79 -7.41 16.26 -35.72
CA SER A 79 -8.38 17.14 -35.05
C SER A 79 -7.85 18.57 -34.97
N THR A 80 -7.70 19.23 -36.12
CA THR A 80 -7.74 20.69 -36.21
C THR A 80 -9.20 21.10 -36.39
N ILE A 81 -9.75 21.81 -35.39
CA ILE A 81 -10.98 22.61 -35.50
C ILE A 81 -10.62 24.04 -35.13
#